data_AF-S6ANW1-F1
#
_entry.id   AF-S6ANW1-F1
#
_cell.length_a   1.000
_cell.length_b   1.000
_cell.length_c   1.000
_cell.angle_alpha   90.00
_cell.angle_beta   90.00
_cell.angle_gamma   90.00
#
_symmetry.space_group_name_H-M   'P 1'
#
loop_
_entity.id
_entity.type
_entity.pdbx_description
1 polymer ?
#
loop_
_entity_poly.entity_id
_entity_poly.type
_entity_poly.pdbx_seq_one_letter_code
_entity_poly.pdbx_strand_id
1 'polypeptide(L)'
;MSQANLIQRIDALLPQTQCGKCGHPGCKPYAEGMARGEAINKCPPGGTATIIALADLLQVQPLPLDAPNGAVPPQIAFIREAECIGCTKCIQACPVDAIVGAAKQMHSVISDECTGCELCVAPCPVDCIDILPLAEPAASAQRQRADQFRQRFEFRNARLARDDARRRADREARAARAAEAAQAETSSAAPLDAVQAAIERVKAQKAALPSLNDQQKRLKIEAAMAQVALKKAEDRLEVYGTSDLQSLVAELRQANDKAQAALTAALAVPAPQVDEAALKQAKVAAAMSRTQLSRTEKAFGDAPTADQQAQLAELRAAVERAQQHLDSLQGIPVAAPASAGEANLKRAKIALASRRAELKSAEQKGASEAELAPLRKALAAAETALHAAEDASGKQPPNLQRVDKRPIDPALRAIKTELAYARADLGKLERQSAADPAALANARERLAKAERALAEQSPSS
;
A
#
# COMPACT_ATOMS: atom_id res chain seq x y z
N MET A 1 -33.73 -7.25 37.81
CA MET A 1 -32.48 -7.07 37.04
C MET A 1 -32.77 -6.07 35.93
N SER A 2 -31.94 -5.04 35.72
CA SER A 2 -32.14 -4.14 34.58
C SER A 2 -31.88 -4.90 33.27
N GLN A 3 -32.54 -4.52 32.18
CA GLN A 3 -32.36 -5.16 30.88
C GLN A 3 -30.88 -5.10 30.44
N ALA A 4 -30.22 -3.96 30.66
CA ALA A 4 -28.79 -3.79 30.39
C ALA A 4 -27.91 -4.77 31.19
N ASN A 5 -28.20 -4.98 32.47
CA ASN A 5 -27.45 -5.94 33.30
C ASN A 5 -27.70 -7.39 32.86
N LEU A 6 -28.92 -7.73 32.44
CA LEU A 6 -29.24 -9.05 31.91
C LEU A 6 -28.45 -9.34 30.64
N ILE A 7 -28.42 -8.40 29.69
CA ILE A 7 -27.65 -8.52 28.44
C ILE A 7 -26.17 -8.77 28.74
N GLN A 8 -25.58 -8.03 29.70
CA GLN A 8 -24.18 -8.23 30.09
C GLN A 8 -23.92 -9.62 30.66
N ARG A 9 -24.82 -10.15 31.51
CA ARG A 9 -24.69 -11.50 32.07
C ARG A 9 -24.81 -12.58 31.00
N ILE A 10 -25.73 -12.42 30.05
CA ILE A 10 -25.88 -13.34 28.92
C ILE A 10 -24.63 -13.31 28.04
N ASP A 11 -24.16 -12.12 27.66
CA ASP A 11 -22.97 -11.96 26.82
C ASP A 11 -21.72 -12.60 27.47
N ALA A 12 -21.57 -12.48 28.79
CA ALA A 12 -20.48 -13.13 29.52
C ALA A 12 -20.48 -14.67 29.49
N LEU A 13 -21.61 -15.31 29.20
CA LEU A 13 -21.70 -16.77 29.06
C LEU A 13 -21.43 -17.26 27.63
N LEU A 14 -21.40 -16.36 26.65
CA LEU A 14 -21.13 -16.72 25.26
C LEU A 14 -19.63 -17.00 25.06
N PRO A 15 -19.26 -17.84 24.08
CA PRO A 15 -17.85 -18.19 23.82
C PRO A 15 -17.02 -17.06 23.20
N GLN A 16 -17.62 -15.89 22.94
CA GLN A 16 -16.97 -14.68 22.44
C GLN A 16 -16.15 -14.85 21.14
N THR A 17 -16.54 -15.80 20.28
CA THR A 17 -15.85 -16.05 19.01
C THR A 17 -16.10 -14.98 17.94
N GLN A 18 -17.21 -14.25 18.04
CA GLN A 18 -17.66 -13.23 17.06
C GLN A 18 -17.84 -13.76 15.63
N CYS A 19 -18.08 -15.07 15.47
CA CYS A 19 -18.13 -15.73 14.15
C CYS A 19 -19.41 -15.50 13.35
N GLY A 20 -20.50 -15.11 14.01
CA GLY A 20 -21.82 -14.92 13.40
C GLY A 20 -22.52 -16.18 12.86
N LYS A 21 -22.02 -17.38 13.19
CA LYS A 21 -22.63 -18.66 12.78
C LYS A 21 -24.07 -18.87 13.30
N CYS A 22 -24.50 -18.11 14.32
CA CYS A 22 -25.87 -18.12 14.85
C CYS A 22 -26.83 -17.15 14.12
N GLY A 23 -26.37 -16.45 13.07
CA GLY A 23 -27.15 -15.46 12.32
C GLY A 23 -27.06 -14.02 12.86
N HIS A 24 -26.40 -13.82 14.01
CA HIS A 24 -26.14 -12.48 14.57
C HIS A 24 -24.74 -11.98 14.18
N PRO A 25 -24.52 -10.66 14.04
CA PRO A 25 -23.21 -10.13 13.63
C PRO A 25 -22.12 -10.22 14.73
N GLY A 26 -22.46 -10.70 15.92
CA GLY A 26 -21.54 -10.90 17.04
C GLY A 26 -22.25 -11.48 18.27
N CYS A 27 -21.51 -11.69 19.35
CA CYS A 27 -22.04 -12.29 20.58
C CYS A 27 -23.04 -11.36 21.30
N LYS A 28 -22.71 -10.07 21.45
CA LYS A 28 -23.58 -9.10 22.12
C LYS A 28 -24.96 -8.92 21.46
N PRO A 29 -25.09 -8.77 20.13
CA PRO A 29 -26.40 -8.73 19.47
C PRO A 29 -27.26 -9.98 19.74
N TYR A 30 -26.64 -11.16 19.82
CA TYR A 30 -27.36 -12.37 20.20
C TYR A 30 -27.80 -12.34 21.68
N ALA A 31 -26.95 -11.82 22.57
CA ALA A 31 -27.31 -11.59 23.98
C ALA A 31 -28.51 -10.63 24.12
N GLU A 32 -28.55 -9.58 23.31
CA GLU A 32 -29.69 -8.66 23.24
C GLU A 32 -30.96 -9.34 22.73
N GLY A 33 -30.83 -10.22 21.73
CA GLY A 33 -31.93 -11.07 21.25
C GLY A 33 -32.49 -11.96 22.35
N MET A 34 -31.61 -12.68 23.06
CA MET A 34 -32.01 -13.55 24.18
C MET A 34 -32.67 -12.78 25.32
N ALA A 35 -32.17 -11.58 25.66
CA ALA A 35 -32.80 -10.71 26.65
C ALA A 35 -34.21 -10.22 26.23
N ARG A 36 -34.55 -10.31 24.93
CA ARG A 36 -35.89 -10.03 24.37
C ARG A 36 -36.72 -11.31 24.14
N GLY A 37 -36.24 -12.48 24.56
CA GLY A 37 -36.95 -13.75 24.44
C GLY A 37 -36.60 -14.58 23.20
N GLU A 38 -35.51 -14.26 22.49
CA GLU A 38 -34.99 -15.14 21.44
C GLU A 38 -34.46 -16.47 22.01
N ALA A 39 -34.53 -17.54 21.21
CA ALA A 39 -34.06 -18.87 21.59
C ALA A 39 -32.55 -18.91 21.90
N ILE A 40 -32.18 -19.62 22.97
CA ILE A 40 -30.81 -19.69 23.53
C ILE A 40 -29.89 -20.75 22.91
N ASN A 41 -30.42 -21.52 21.96
CA ASN A 41 -29.80 -22.73 21.43
C ASN A 41 -29.17 -22.57 20.04
N LYS A 42 -28.89 -21.34 19.60
CA LYS A 42 -28.42 -21.09 18.23
C LYS A 42 -26.91 -20.98 18.09
N CYS A 43 -26.12 -21.06 19.17
CA CYS A 43 -24.68 -20.79 19.13
C CYS A 43 -23.83 -22.06 18.90
N PRO A 44 -23.30 -22.30 17.67
CA PRO A 44 -22.58 -23.54 17.38
C PRO A 44 -21.26 -23.71 18.16
N PRO A 45 -20.42 -22.66 18.34
CA PRO A 45 -19.21 -22.76 19.17
C PRO A 45 -19.48 -22.89 20.67
N GLY A 46 -20.64 -22.43 21.15
CA GLY A 46 -21.02 -22.55 22.57
C GLY A 46 -21.53 -23.94 22.90
N GLY A 47 -22.22 -24.57 21.95
CA GLY A 47 -22.74 -25.92 22.09
C GLY A 47 -23.65 -26.09 23.32
N THR A 48 -23.80 -27.33 23.76
CA THR A 48 -24.69 -27.69 24.88
C THR A 48 -24.28 -27.04 26.20
N ALA A 49 -22.98 -26.88 26.47
CA ALA A 49 -22.50 -26.29 27.71
C ALA A 49 -22.96 -24.83 27.88
N THR A 50 -22.83 -24.01 26.82
CA THR A 50 -23.34 -22.64 26.84
C THR A 50 -24.86 -22.61 26.95
N ILE A 51 -25.59 -23.51 26.30
CA ILE A 51 -27.05 -23.59 26.39
C ILE A 51 -27.51 -23.85 27.82
N ILE A 52 -26.87 -24.80 28.52
CA ILE A 52 -27.20 -25.12 29.92
C ILE A 52 -26.95 -23.90 30.80
N ALA A 53 -25.78 -23.26 30.69
CA ALA A 53 -25.47 -22.07 31.48
C ALA A 53 -26.44 -20.91 31.23
N LEU A 54 -26.88 -20.72 29.97
CA LEU A 54 -27.88 -19.73 29.60
C LEU A 54 -29.28 -20.09 30.12
N ALA A 55 -29.66 -21.36 30.04
CA ALA A 55 -30.93 -21.89 30.57
C ALA A 55 -31.03 -21.64 32.09
N ASP A 56 -29.95 -21.93 32.81
CA ASP A 56 -29.83 -21.66 34.24
C ASP A 56 -29.90 -20.15 34.53
N LEU A 57 -29.21 -19.32 33.77
CA LEU A 57 -29.24 -17.86 33.95
C LEU A 57 -30.65 -17.28 33.74
N LEU A 58 -31.37 -17.77 32.72
CA LEU A 58 -32.66 -17.26 32.29
C LEU A 58 -33.85 -17.98 32.92
N GLN A 59 -33.60 -19.05 33.68
CA GLN A 59 -34.63 -19.90 34.30
C GLN A 59 -35.61 -20.48 33.27
N VAL A 60 -35.06 -21.00 32.16
CA VAL A 60 -35.81 -21.66 31.09
C VAL A 60 -35.30 -23.08 30.88
N GLN A 61 -36.08 -23.94 30.24
CA GLN A 61 -35.64 -25.30 29.93
C GLN A 61 -34.57 -25.29 28.83
N PRO A 62 -33.49 -26.10 28.95
CA PRO A 62 -32.48 -26.21 27.91
C PRO A 62 -33.08 -26.86 26.66
N LEU A 63 -32.80 -26.27 25.50
CA LEU A 63 -33.20 -26.77 24.19
C LEU A 63 -32.03 -27.48 23.51
N PRO A 64 -32.27 -28.46 22.63
CA PRO A 64 -31.22 -29.02 21.77
C PRO A 64 -30.58 -27.93 20.91
N LEU A 65 -29.28 -28.04 20.61
CA LEU A 65 -28.58 -27.09 19.74
C LEU A 65 -29.26 -27.01 18.36
N ASP A 66 -29.75 -25.83 18.01
CA ASP A 66 -30.28 -25.47 16.70
C ASP A 66 -29.15 -24.90 15.83
N ALA A 67 -28.36 -25.80 15.25
CA ALA A 67 -27.29 -25.47 14.33
C ALA A 67 -27.28 -26.51 13.19
N PRO A 68 -27.61 -26.14 11.95
CA PRO A 68 -27.71 -27.10 10.83
C PRO A 68 -26.39 -27.83 10.53
N ASN A 69 -25.26 -27.19 10.86
CA ASN A 69 -23.92 -27.77 10.69
C ASN A 69 -23.34 -28.34 12.00
N GLY A 70 -24.16 -28.50 13.03
CA GLY A 70 -23.75 -29.03 14.34
C GLY A 70 -22.88 -28.08 15.16
N ALA A 71 -22.34 -28.60 16.26
CA ALA A 71 -21.43 -27.87 17.13
C ALA A 71 -20.07 -27.63 16.45
N VAL A 72 -19.45 -26.49 16.75
CA VAL A 72 -18.12 -26.15 16.23
C VAL A 72 -17.10 -26.33 17.36
N PRO A 73 -16.13 -27.25 17.23
CA PRO A 73 -15.13 -27.46 18.27
C PRO A 73 -14.17 -26.25 18.38
N PRO A 74 -13.50 -26.10 19.54
CA PRO A 74 -12.40 -25.15 19.69
C PRO A 74 -11.32 -25.36 18.61
N GLN A 75 -10.89 -24.27 18.00
CA GLN A 75 -10.02 -24.29 16.82
C GLN A 75 -9.29 -22.95 16.67
N ILE A 76 -8.25 -22.93 15.86
CA ILE A 76 -7.47 -21.73 15.54
C ILE A 76 -7.20 -21.64 14.04
N ALA A 77 -6.98 -20.42 13.56
CA ALA A 77 -6.46 -20.22 12.22
C ALA A 77 -4.94 -20.45 12.21
N PHE A 78 -4.43 -20.99 11.11
CA PHE A 78 -3.00 -21.16 10.83
C PHE A 78 -2.71 -20.61 9.44
N ILE A 79 -1.73 -19.71 9.32
CA ILE A 79 -1.36 -19.14 8.02
C ILE A 79 -0.10 -19.84 7.52
N ARG A 80 -0.17 -20.43 6.32
CA ARG A 80 0.99 -20.96 5.61
C ARG A 80 1.82 -19.79 5.09
N GLU A 81 2.83 -19.39 5.86
CA GLU A 81 3.62 -18.18 5.62
C GLU A 81 4.29 -18.16 4.24
N ALA A 82 4.74 -19.32 3.76
CA ALA A 82 5.38 -19.46 2.45
C ALA A 82 4.47 -19.11 1.26
N GLU A 83 3.15 -19.21 1.45
CA GLU A 83 2.15 -18.90 0.42
C GLU A 83 1.56 -17.48 0.61
N CYS A 84 1.78 -16.87 1.76
CA CYS A 84 1.21 -15.57 2.10
C CYS A 84 1.88 -14.44 1.30
N ILE A 85 1.07 -13.70 0.53
CA ILE A 85 1.54 -12.58 -0.29
C ILE A 85 1.50 -11.21 0.41
N GLY A 86 1.14 -11.16 1.70
CA GLY A 86 1.09 -9.90 2.44
C GLY A 86 -0.02 -8.94 2.01
N CYS A 87 -1.20 -9.44 1.60
CA CYS A 87 -2.30 -8.62 1.09
C CYS A 87 -3.12 -7.85 2.16
N THR A 88 -2.96 -8.19 3.44
CA THR A 88 -3.61 -7.59 4.63
C THR A 88 -5.13 -7.78 4.77
N LYS A 89 -5.80 -8.49 3.85
CA LYS A 89 -7.25 -8.74 3.91
C LYS A 89 -7.67 -9.54 5.16
N CYS A 90 -6.86 -10.51 5.58
CA CYS A 90 -7.11 -11.30 6.79
C CYS A 90 -7.06 -10.45 8.08
N ILE A 91 -6.12 -9.50 8.19
CA ILE A 91 -6.05 -8.55 9.32
C ILE A 91 -7.32 -7.70 9.40
N GLN A 92 -7.84 -7.27 8.26
CA GLN A 92 -9.07 -6.48 8.18
C GLN A 92 -10.32 -7.29 8.54
N ALA A 93 -10.29 -8.61 8.37
CA ALA A 93 -11.39 -9.50 8.73
C ALA A 93 -11.33 -10.01 10.18
N CYS A 94 -10.15 -10.07 10.80
CA CYS A 94 -9.99 -10.63 12.13
C CYS A 94 -10.69 -9.76 13.20
N PRO A 95 -11.72 -10.25 13.91
CA PRO A 95 -12.50 -9.44 14.85
C PRO A 95 -11.72 -9.10 16.13
N VAL A 96 -10.67 -9.85 16.45
CA VAL A 96 -9.91 -9.73 17.72
C VAL A 96 -8.46 -9.32 17.50
N ASP A 97 -8.10 -8.87 16.29
CA ASP A 97 -6.71 -8.46 15.96
C ASP A 97 -5.66 -9.56 16.28
N ALA A 98 -6.00 -10.84 16.07
CA ALA A 98 -5.11 -11.98 16.34
C ALA A 98 -4.09 -12.27 15.22
N ILE A 99 -4.18 -11.57 14.08
CA ILE A 99 -3.28 -11.75 12.94
C ILE A 99 -2.31 -10.57 12.90
N VAL A 100 -1.01 -10.89 12.85
CA VAL A 100 0.08 -9.92 12.77
C VAL A 100 0.77 -9.97 11.41
N GLY A 101 1.37 -8.84 11.02
CA GLY A 101 2.14 -8.67 9.79
C GLY A 101 1.88 -7.30 9.16
N ALA A 102 2.37 -7.10 7.94
CA ALA A 102 2.29 -5.82 7.25
C ALA A 102 2.07 -5.99 5.74
N ALA A 103 1.77 -4.90 5.04
CA ALA A 103 1.63 -4.92 3.60
C ALA A 103 2.93 -5.44 2.95
N LYS A 104 2.79 -6.44 2.06
CA LYS A 104 3.89 -7.14 1.37
C LYS A 104 4.83 -7.91 2.29
N GLN A 105 4.41 -8.22 3.53
CA GLN A 105 5.11 -9.07 4.47
C GLN A 105 4.23 -10.27 4.83
N MET A 106 4.82 -11.42 5.14
CA MET A 106 4.07 -12.59 5.62
C MET A 106 3.29 -12.25 6.89
N HIS A 107 2.13 -12.92 7.02
CA HIS A 107 1.25 -12.77 8.16
C HIS A 107 1.27 -14.05 8.97
N SER A 108 1.11 -13.92 10.28
CA SER A 108 1.07 -15.04 11.22
C SER A 108 -0.06 -14.84 12.21
N VAL A 109 -0.56 -15.93 12.79
CA VAL A 109 -1.62 -15.90 13.80
C VAL A 109 -0.99 -15.99 15.18
N ILE A 110 -1.36 -15.09 16.09
CA ILE A 110 -1.10 -15.27 17.51
C ILE A 110 -2.13 -16.26 18.02
N SER A 111 -1.75 -17.54 18.13
CA SER A 111 -2.65 -18.64 18.47
C SER A 111 -3.44 -18.37 19.75
N ASP A 112 -2.82 -17.70 20.71
CA ASP A 112 -3.44 -17.38 22.00
C ASP A 112 -4.54 -16.32 21.95
N GLU A 113 -4.54 -15.51 20.91
CA GLU A 113 -5.54 -14.45 20.70
C GLU A 113 -6.59 -14.87 19.67
N CYS A 114 -6.39 -16.00 19.00
CA CYS A 114 -7.27 -16.48 17.95
C CYS A 114 -8.51 -17.15 18.55
N THR A 115 -9.69 -16.70 18.12
CA THR A 115 -10.98 -17.27 18.53
C THR A 115 -11.43 -18.47 17.69
N GLY A 116 -10.74 -18.78 16.58
CA GLY A 116 -11.20 -19.80 15.64
C GLY A 116 -12.46 -19.43 14.87
N CYS A 117 -12.75 -18.13 14.69
CA CYS A 117 -13.97 -17.65 14.03
C CYS A 117 -14.03 -17.86 12.51
N GLU A 118 -12.89 -18.19 11.88
CA GLU A 118 -12.75 -18.47 10.44
C GLU A 118 -13.04 -17.30 9.49
N LEU A 119 -13.38 -16.11 10.01
CA LEU A 119 -13.68 -14.93 9.19
C LEU A 119 -12.52 -14.49 8.27
N CYS A 120 -11.29 -14.90 8.59
CA CYS A 120 -10.11 -14.60 7.79
C CYS A 120 -9.93 -15.50 6.55
N VAL A 121 -10.61 -16.66 6.49
CA VAL A 121 -10.42 -17.64 5.41
C VAL A 121 -10.92 -17.08 4.07
N ALA A 122 -12.20 -16.72 3.97
CA ALA A 122 -12.81 -16.27 2.72
C ALA A 122 -12.15 -15.01 2.10
N PRO A 123 -11.68 -14.01 2.88
CA PRO A 123 -10.95 -12.87 2.32
C PRO A 123 -9.55 -13.16 1.78
N CYS A 124 -8.95 -14.33 2.06
CA CYS A 124 -7.61 -14.66 1.63
C CYS A 124 -7.57 -14.99 0.12
N PRO A 125 -6.89 -14.18 -0.73
CA PRO A 125 -6.93 -14.36 -2.18
C PRO A 125 -6.06 -15.52 -2.69
N VAL A 126 -5.20 -16.08 -1.83
CA VAL A 126 -4.26 -17.17 -2.15
C VAL A 126 -4.56 -18.43 -1.34
N ASP A 127 -5.65 -18.40 -0.57
CA ASP A 127 -6.14 -19.54 0.22
C ASP A 127 -5.09 -20.19 1.15
N CYS A 128 -4.22 -19.37 1.75
CA CYS A 128 -3.12 -19.82 2.59
C CYS A 128 -3.48 -19.99 4.08
N ILE A 129 -4.78 -20.12 4.43
CA ILE A 129 -5.23 -20.15 5.83
C ILE A 129 -5.98 -21.45 6.11
N ASP A 130 -5.44 -22.25 7.02
CA ASP A 130 -6.06 -23.47 7.51
C ASP A 130 -6.76 -23.23 8.86
N ILE A 131 -7.79 -24.02 9.15
CA ILE A 131 -8.43 -24.06 10.46
C ILE A 131 -8.02 -25.36 11.14
N LEU A 132 -7.31 -25.24 12.26
CA LEU A 132 -6.78 -26.37 13.00
C LEU A 132 -7.60 -26.57 14.28
N PRO A 133 -8.14 -27.78 14.53
CA PRO A 133 -8.83 -28.08 15.77
C PRO A 133 -7.85 -28.09 16.95
N LEU A 134 -8.32 -27.66 18.12
CA LEU A 134 -7.55 -27.77 19.35
C LEU A 134 -7.94 -29.04 20.11
N ALA A 135 -6.93 -29.80 20.52
CA ALA A 135 -7.09 -30.90 21.48
C ALA A 135 -7.07 -30.36 22.92
N GLU A 136 -7.50 -31.18 23.87
CA GLU A 136 -7.27 -30.89 25.29
C GLU A 136 -5.76 -30.98 25.62
N PRO A 137 -5.22 -30.13 26.52
CA PRO A 137 -5.93 -29.13 27.33
C PRO A 137 -6.12 -27.74 26.65
N ALA A 138 -5.59 -27.55 25.43
CA ALA A 138 -5.61 -26.26 24.74
C ALA A 138 -7.03 -25.76 24.43
N ALA A 139 -7.95 -26.68 24.09
CA ALA A 139 -9.36 -26.39 23.91
C ALA A 139 -10.01 -25.76 25.15
N SER A 140 -9.75 -26.32 26.34
CA SER A 140 -10.24 -25.75 27.61
C SER A 140 -9.60 -24.39 27.92
N ALA A 141 -8.30 -24.23 27.69
CA ALA A 141 -7.63 -22.95 27.86
C ALA A 141 -8.18 -21.86 26.91
N GLN A 142 -8.55 -22.22 25.68
CA GLN A 142 -9.21 -21.28 24.76
C GLN A 142 -10.59 -20.85 25.28
N ARG A 143 -11.42 -21.79 25.78
CA ARG A 143 -12.75 -21.46 26.34
C ARG A 143 -12.65 -20.51 27.53
N GLN A 144 -11.65 -20.68 28.39
CA GLN A 144 -11.42 -19.80 29.55
C GLN A 144 -11.05 -18.35 29.16
N ARG A 145 -10.61 -18.12 27.92
CA ARG A 145 -10.22 -16.78 27.41
C ARG A 145 -11.36 -16.01 26.75
N ALA A 146 -12.61 -16.46 26.87
CA ALA A 146 -13.76 -15.76 26.28
C ALA A 146 -13.80 -14.26 26.65
N ASP A 147 -13.53 -13.90 27.90
CA ASP A 147 -13.49 -12.50 28.35
C ASP A 147 -12.37 -11.70 27.67
N GLN A 148 -11.19 -12.28 27.47
CA GLN A 148 -10.09 -11.66 26.73
C GLN A 148 -10.49 -11.40 25.27
N PHE A 149 -11.13 -12.37 24.62
CA PHE A 149 -11.59 -12.21 23.24
C PHE A 149 -12.64 -11.11 23.11
N ARG A 150 -13.57 -11.00 24.07
CA ARG A 150 -14.53 -9.89 24.14
C ARG A 150 -13.83 -8.54 24.25
N GLN A 151 -12.91 -8.39 25.20
CA GLN A 151 -12.18 -7.13 25.40
C GLN A 151 -11.44 -6.71 24.13
N ARG A 152 -10.76 -7.65 23.46
CA ARG A 152 -10.07 -7.38 22.19
C ARG A 152 -10.99 -6.95 21.07
N PHE A 153 -12.14 -7.61 20.93
CA PHE A 153 -13.16 -7.23 19.97
C PHE A 153 -13.68 -5.80 20.24
N GLU A 154 -13.95 -5.47 21.49
CA GLU A 154 -14.37 -4.12 21.90
C GLU A 154 -13.29 -3.07 21.64
N PHE A 155 -12.02 -3.35 21.97
CA PHE A 155 -10.89 -2.47 21.68
C PHE A 155 -10.73 -2.22 20.18
N ARG A 156 -10.86 -3.27 19.36
CA ARG A 156 -10.80 -3.14 17.90
C ARG A 156 -11.95 -2.27 17.38
N ASN A 157 -13.18 -2.52 17.81
CA ASN A 157 -14.34 -1.74 17.37
C ASN A 157 -14.24 -0.28 17.80
N ALA A 158 -13.76 -0.01 19.02
CA ALA A 158 -13.50 1.34 19.49
C ALA A 158 -12.42 2.04 18.64
N ARG A 159 -11.36 1.32 18.26
CA ARG A 159 -10.32 1.84 17.35
C ARG A 159 -10.87 2.18 15.97
N LEU A 160 -11.63 1.27 15.36
CA LEU A 160 -12.26 1.49 14.04
C LEU A 160 -13.25 2.67 14.06
N ALA A 161 -14.07 2.77 15.12
CA ALA A 161 -15.00 3.88 15.28
C ALA A 161 -14.29 5.24 15.37
N ARG A 162 -13.17 5.33 16.10
CA ARG A 162 -12.33 6.53 16.16
C ARG A 162 -11.75 6.90 14.80
N ASP A 163 -11.21 5.91 14.07
CA ASP A 163 -10.64 6.14 12.74
C ASP A 163 -11.69 6.63 11.74
N ASP A 164 -12.90 6.05 11.76
CA ASP A 164 -13.99 6.44 10.88
C ASP A 164 -14.61 7.78 11.25
N ALA A 165 -14.69 8.12 12.54
CA ALA A 165 -15.06 9.46 13.00
C ALA A 165 -14.06 10.52 12.48
N ARG A 166 -12.74 10.25 12.59
CA ARG A 166 -11.70 11.14 12.04
C ARG A 166 -11.86 11.33 10.54
N ARG A 167 -12.03 10.25 9.77
CA ARG A 167 -12.21 10.33 8.30
C ARG A 167 -13.46 11.10 7.90
N ARG A 168 -14.56 10.96 8.64
CA ARG A 168 -15.80 11.73 8.41
C ARG A 168 -15.60 13.21 8.69
N ALA A 169 -15.01 13.55 9.84
CA ALA A 169 -14.68 14.93 10.18
C ALA A 169 -13.76 15.58 9.13
N ASP A 170 -12.75 14.85 8.63
CA ASP A 170 -11.88 15.35 7.56
C ASP A 170 -12.64 15.63 6.25
N ARG A 171 -13.63 14.78 5.89
CA ARG A 171 -14.46 14.97 4.69
C ARG A 171 -15.42 16.14 4.86
N GLU A 172 -16.07 16.24 6.01
CA GLU A 172 -16.96 17.36 6.37
C GLU A 172 -16.20 18.68 6.36
N ALA A 173 -15.00 18.73 6.94
CA ALA A 173 -14.15 19.91 6.90
C ALA A 173 -13.74 20.31 5.47
N ARG A 174 -13.45 19.34 4.60
CA ARG A 174 -13.17 19.62 3.17
C ARG A 174 -14.41 20.11 2.44
N ALA A 175 -15.57 19.54 2.72
CA ALA A 175 -16.84 19.95 2.12
C ALA A 175 -17.24 21.36 2.58
N ALA A 176 -17.08 21.68 3.87
CA ALA A 176 -17.32 23.01 4.42
C ALA A 176 -16.42 24.06 3.75
N ARG A 177 -15.11 23.79 3.64
CA ARG A 177 -14.16 24.69 2.93
C ARG A 177 -14.54 24.89 1.46
N ALA A 178 -15.04 23.85 0.79
CA ALA A 178 -15.49 23.94 -0.61
C ALA A 178 -16.81 24.74 -0.72
N ALA A 179 -17.73 24.57 0.22
CA ALA A 179 -18.98 25.33 0.28
C ALA A 179 -18.74 26.81 0.58
N GLU A 180 -17.83 27.12 1.52
CA GLU A 180 -17.39 28.48 1.82
C GLU A 180 -16.76 29.15 0.59
N ALA A 181 -15.91 28.43 -0.16
CA ALA A 181 -15.34 28.92 -1.40
C ALA A 181 -16.41 29.20 -2.48
N ALA A 182 -17.40 28.31 -2.64
CA ALA A 182 -18.49 28.50 -3.61
C ALA A 182 -19.46 29.63 -3.22
N GLN A 183 -19.67 29.86 -1.92
CA GLN A 183 -20.47 30.99 -1.41
C GLN A 183 -19.74 32.32 -1.61
N ALA A 184 -18.41 32.33 -1.52
CA ALA A 184 -17.59 33.50 -1.86
C ALA A 184 -17.64 33.83 -3.38
N GLU A 185 -17.82 32.83 -4.24
CA GLU A 185 -17.97 33.04 -5.70
C GLU A 185 -19.38 33.49 -6.13
N THR A 186 -20.43 33.07 -5.42
CA THR A 186 -21.83 33.43 -5.75
C THR A 186 -22.27 34.79 -5.19
N SER A 187 -21.61 35.28 -4.14
CA SER A 187 -21.84 36.62 -3.58
C SER A 187 -21.14 37.75 -4.34
N SER A 188 -20.33 37.46 -5.36
CA SER A 188 -19.59 38.46 -6.16
C SER A 188 -20.29 38.89 -7.46
N ALA A 189 -21.62 38.85 -7.52
CA ALA A 189 -22.38 39.40 -8.65
C ALA A 189 -22.49 40.96 -8.57
N ALA A 190 -21.33 41.63 -8.68
CA ALA A 190 -21.17 43.02 -9.15
C ALA A 190 -19.75 43.16 -9.75
N PRO A 191 -19.57 43.94 -10.83
CA PRO A 191 -18.67 43.60 -11.92
C PRO A 191 -17.19 43.93 -11.65
N LEU A 192 -16.30 42.99 -12.01
CA LEU A 192 -14.84 43.08 -12.21
C LEU A 192 -13.95 43.59 -11.04
N ASP A 193 -14.48 44.39 -10.11
CA ASP A 193 -13.73 45.03 -9.03
C ASP A 193 -13.49 44.07 -7.84
N ALA A 194 -14.44 43.18 -7.54
CA ALA A 194 -14.30 42.22 -6.44
C ALA A 194 -13.25 41.12 -6.74
N VAL A 195 -13.13 40.70 -8.00
CA VAL A 195 -12.11 39.73 -8.44
C VAL A 195 -10.74 40.39 -8.44
N GLN A 196 -10.64 41.64 -8.88
CA GLN A 196 -9.41 42.41 -8.81
C GLN A 196 -9.01 42.68 -7.35
N ALA A 197 -9.94 43.04 -6.48
CA ALA A 197 -9.72 43.22 -5.03
C ALA A 197 -9.39 41.89 -4.31
N ALA A 198 -9.94 40.76 -4.75
CA ALA A 198 -9.57 39.44 -4.23
C ALA A 198 -8.17 39.01 -4.70
N ILE A 199 -7.84 39.28 -5.96
CA ILE A 199 -6.48 39.10 -6.51
C ILE A 199 -5.50 40.04 -5.79
N GLU A 200 -5.88 41.27 -5.48
CA GLU A 200 -5.08 42.24 -4.73
C GLU A 200 -4.97 41.87 -3.25
N ARG A 201 -6.00 41.30 -2.62
CA ARG A 201 -5.91 40.74 -1.25
C ARG A 201 -5.06 39.49 -1.20
N VAL A 202 -5.13 38.61 -2.20
CA VAL A 202 -4.26 37.42 -2.29
C VAL A 202 -2.83 37.84 -2.63
N LYS A 203 -2.63 38.86 -3.47
CA LYS A 203 -1.33 39.48 -3.73
C LYS A 203 -0.81 40.20 -2.49
N ALA A 204 -1.65 40.90 -1.72
CA ALA A 204 -1.29 41.59 -0.49
C ALA A 204 -1.03 40.60 0.66
N GLN A 205 -1.77 39.50 0.77
CA GLN A 205 -1.50 38.42 1.72
C GLN A 205 -0.23 37.65 1.35
N LYS A 206 0.03 37.42 0.05
CA LYS A 206 1.31 36.88 -0.43
C LYS A 206 2.46 37.89 -0.30
N ALA A 207 2.19 39.19 -0.34
CA ALA A 207 3.17 40.25 -0.09
C ALA A 207 3.42 40.49 1.41
N ALA A 208 2.47 40.14 2.29
CA ALA A 208 2.56 40.27 3.74
C ALA A 208 3.28 39.09 4.41
N LEU A 209 3.36 37.93 3.75
CA LEU A 209 4.24 36.83 4.16
C LEU A 209 5.63 37.09 3.59
N PRO A 210 6.70 37.16 4.42
CA PRO A 210 8.05 37.19 3.91
C PRO A 210 8.27 36.00 2.99
N SER A 211 8.55 36.27 1.71
CA SER A 211 8.94 35.27 0.74
C SER A 211 10.16 34.54 1.28
N LEU A 212 9.97 33.31 1.75
CA LEU A 212 11.07 32.50 2.26
C LEU A 212 11.95 32.11 1.08
N ASN A 213 13.25 32.40 1.17
CA ASN A 213 14.22 31.87 0.22
C ASN A 213 14.30 30.33 0.35
N ASP A 214 14.89 29.67 -0.62
CA ASP A 214 14.91 28.19 -0.65
C ASP A 214 15.69 27.59 0.54
N GLN A 215 16.65 28.32 1.10
CA GLN A 215 17.35 27.95 2.34
C GLN A 215 16.40 28.01 3.56
N GLN A 216 15.64 29.09 3.71
CA GLN A 216 14.65 29.27 4.77
C GLN A 216 13.50 28.24 4.66
N LYS A 217 13.07 27.89 3.43
CA LYS A 217 12.10 26.81 3.20
C LYS A 217 12.65 25.45 3.64
N ARG A 218 13.90 25.13 3.29
CA ARG A 218 14.57 23.90 3.69
C ARG A 218 14.70 23.81 5.22
N LEU A 219 15.18 24.87 5.85
CA LEU A 219 15.31 24.95 7.31
C LEU A 219 13.96 24.85 8.03
N LYS A 220 12.88 25.39 7.43
CA LYS A 220 11.52 25.26 7.96
C LYS A 220 11.01 23.82 7.91
N ILE A 221 11.29 23.11 6.82
CA ILE A 221 10.96 21.69 6.68
C ILE A 221 11.79 20.86 7.69
N GLU A 222 13.08 21.14 7.81
CA GLU A 222 13.98 20.45 8.74
C GLU A 222 13.55 20.62 10.20
N ALA A 223 13.24 21.84 10.63
CA ALA A 223 12.72 22.12 11.96
C ALA A 223 11.38 21.39 12.23
N ALA A 224 10.47 21.37 11.25
CA ALA A 224 9.21 20.64 11.37
C ALA A 224 9.42 19.13 11.48
N MET A 225 10.34 18.56 10.69
CA MET A 225 10.67 17.13 10.76
C MET A 225 11.31 16.76 12.10
N ALA A 226 12.24 17.57 12.61
CA ALA A 226 12.90 17.35 13.89
C ALA A 226 11.89 17.41 15.06
N GLN A 227 10.96 18.37 15.03
CA GLN A 227 9.89 18.49 16.02
C GLN A 227 8.97 17.26 16.03
N VAL A 228 8.59 16.76 14.85
CA VAL A 228 7.75 15.56 14.73
C VAL A 228 8.50 14.30 15.19
N ALA A 229 9.79 14.21 14.89
CA ALA A 229 10.63 13.09 15.34
C ALA A 229 10.75 13.05 16.87
N LEU A 230 11.03 14.20 17.49
CA LEU A 230 11.06 14.36 18.94
C LEU A 230 9.74 13.94 19.59
N LYS A 231 8.62 14.49 19.11
CA LYS A 231 7.29 14.17 19.65
C LYS A 231 6.97 12.67 19.59
N LYS A 232 7.28 12.01 18.47
CA LYS A 232 7.09 10.56 18.34
C LYS A 232 7.95 9.75 19.31
N ALA A 233 9.16 10.21 19.61
CA ALA A 233 10.04 9.54 20.57
C ALA A 233 9.56 9.75 22.01
N GLU A 234 9.08 10.96 22.35
CA GLU A 234 8.45 11.27 23.64
C GLU A 234 7.21 10.40 23.87
N ASP A 235 6.32 10.28 22.88
CA ASP A 235 5.13 9.41 22.95
C ASP A 235 5.51 7.93 23.18
N ARG A 236 6.60 7.45 22.56
CA ARG A 236 7.10 6.07 22.77
C ARG A 236 7.72 5.89 24.14
N LEU A 237 8.44 6.90 24.63
CA LEU A 237 9.05 6.87 25.96
C LEU A 237 7.97 6.84 27.05
N GLU A 238 6.87 7.57 26.88
CA GLU A 238 5.73 7.54 27.81
C GLU A 238 5.11 6.14 27.91
N VAL A 239 5.03 5.41 26.79
CA VAL A 239 4.44 4.06 26.75
C VAL A 239 5.38 2.98 27.30
N TYR A 240 6.67 3.02 26.95
CA TYR A 240 7.59 1.90 27.18
C TYR A 240 8.66 2.18 28.24
N GLY A 241 8.94 3.44 28.60
CA GLY A 241 9.78 3.82 29.73
C GLY A 241 11.25 3.34 29.70
N THR A 242 11.78 2.90 28.56
CA THR A 242 13.13 2.29 28.51
C THR A 242 14.26 3.33 28.53
N SER A 243 15.42 2.97 29.07
CA SER A 243 16.62 3.83 29.10
C SER A 243 17.11 4.21 27.70
N ASP A 244 16.96 3.31 26.73
CA ASP A 244 17.34 3.58 25.33
C ASP A 244 16.44 4.65 24.70
N LEU A 245 15.14 4.64 25.04
CA LEU A 245 14.20 5.67 24.60
C LEU A 245 14.48 7.00 25.29
N GLN A 246 14.93 7.01 26.55
CA GLN A 246 15.34 8.23 27.25
C GLN A 246 16.54 8.88 26.54
N SER A 247 17.55 8.09 26.19
CA SER A 247 18.71 8.55 25.42
C SER A 247 18.31 9.09 24.04
N LEU A 248 17.44 8.36 23.33
CA LEU A 248 16.94 8.79 22.01
C LEU A 248 16.14 10.10 22.08
N VAL A 249 15.31 10.30 23.10
CA VAL A 249 14.57 11.55 23.30
C VAL A 249 15.52 12.71 23.58
N ALA A 250 16.57 12.50 24.38
CA ALA A 250 17.57 13.53 24.66
C ALA A 250 18.31 13.96 23.37
N GLU A 251 18.71 13.00 22.54
CA GLU A 251 19.35 13.27 21.24
C GLU A 251 18.41 14.04 20.28
N LEU A 252 17.17 13.59 20.16
CA LEU A 252 16.18 14.22 19.29
C LEU A 252 15.78 15.61 19.77
N ARG A 253 15.80 15.86 21.09
CA ARG A 253 15.56 17.19 21.66
C ARG A 253 16.68 18.14 21.25
N GLN A 254 17.93 17.72 21.40
CA GLN A 254 19.07 18.51 20.94
C GLN A 254 19.03 18.78 19.41
N ALA A 255 18.61 17.78 18.63
CA ALA A 255 18.45 17.94 17.18
C ALA A 255 17.32 18.93 16.81
N ASN A 256 16.19 18.86 17.50
CA ASN A 256 15.09 19.82 17.34
C ASN A 256 15.52 21.24 17.69
N ASP A 257 16.18 21.42 18.84
CA ASP A 257 16.62 22.74 19.29
C ASP A 257 17.62 23.35 18.30
N LYS A 258 18.54 22.54 17.76
CA LYS A 258 19.48 22.95 16.71
C LYS A 258 18.76 23.37 15.43
N ALA A 259 17.78 22.58 14.97
CA ALA A 259 17.04 22.88 13.75
C ALA A 259 16.17 24.14 13.89
N GLN A 260 15.54 24.33 15.06
CA GLN A 260 14.78 25.54 15.38
C GLN A 260 15.70 26.77 15.45
N ALA A 261 16.85 26.68 16.12
CA ALA A 261 17.83 27.76 16.17
C ALA A 261 18.34 28.15 14.77
N ALA A 262 18.59 27.17 13.90
CA ALA A 262 19.00 27.42 12.51
C ALA A 262 17.90 28.12 11.70
N LEU A 263 16.64 27.72 11.87
CA LEU A 263 15.50 28.39 11.23
C LEU A 263 15.36 29.84 11.73
N THR A 264 15.42 30.06 13.04
CA THR A 264 15.31 31.40 13.63
C THR A 264 16.44 32.31 13.17
N ALA A 265 17.68 31.81 13.13
CA ALA A 265 18.81 32.55 12.58
C ALA A 265 18.64 32.89 11.10
N ALA A 266 18.10 31.96 10.30
CA ALA A 266 17.84 32.21 8.88
C ALA A 266 16.68 33.18 8.61
N LEU A 267 15.67 33.21 9.48
CA LEU A 267 14.56 34.17 9.42
C LEU A 267 14.96 35.57 9.87
N ALA A 268 16.05 35.71 10.63
CA ALA A 268 16.59 37.00 11.07
C ALA A 268 17.36 37.75 9.97
N VAL A 269 17.70 37.07 8.85
CA VAL A 269 18.35 37.70 7.69
C VAL A 269 17.29 38.03 6.63
N PRO A 270 17.07 39.31 6.28
CA PRO A 270 16.11 39.67 5.24
C PRO A 270 16.56 39.10 3.88
N ALA A 271 15.64 38.42 3.19
CA ALA A 271 15.94 37.78 1.91
C ALA A 271 16.28 38.81 0.82
N PRO A 272 17.29 38.56 -0.04
CA PRO A 272 17.53 39.39 -1.22
C PRO A 272 16.34 39.28 -2.19
N GLN A 273 15.97 40.41 -2.81
CA GLN A 273 14.82 40.52 -3.71
C GLN A 273 15.11 39.82 -5.05
N VAL A 274 14.76 38.54 -5.17
CA VAL A 274 14.69 37.85 -6.47
C VAL A 274 13.40 38.28 -7.15
N ASP A 275 13.46 38.78 -8.39
CA ASP A 275 12.28 39.05 -9.20
C ASP A 275 11.54 37.73 -9.51
N GLU A 276 10.55 37.43 -8.67
CA GLU A 276 9.76 36.20 -8.75
C GLU A 276 8.95 36.11 -10.05
N ALA A 277 8.65 37.24 -10.69
CA ALA A 277 7.97 37.26 -11.99
C ALA A 277 8.94 36.81 -13.09
N ALA A 278 10.16 37.35 -13.12
CA ALA A 278 11.20 36.92 -14.05
C ALA A 278 11.53 35.43 -13.91
N LEU A 279 11.64 34.93 -12.68
CA LEU A 279 11.92 33.51 -12.44
C LEU A 279 10.78 32.59 -12.92
N LYS A 280 9.52 32.98 -12.70
CA LYS A 280 8.36 32.21 -13.19
C LYS A 280 8.30 32.20 -14.71
N GLN A 281 8.57 33.34 -15.35
CA GLN A 281 8.59 33.46 -16.79
C GLN A 281 9.69 32.59 -17.41
N ALA A 282 10.89 32.58 -16.84
CA ALA A 282 11.99 31.72 -17.29
C ALA A 282 11.67 30.22 -17.15
N LYS A 283 11.01 29.81 -16.05
CA LYS A 283 10.56 28.40 -15.86
C LYS A 283 9.57 27.96 -16.94
N VAL A 284 8.59 28.81 -17.24
CA VAL A 284 7.60 28.54 -18.29
C VAL A 284 8.27 28.45 -19.66
N ALA A 285 9.15 29.39 -19.98
CA ALA A 285 9.90 29.37 -21.25
C ALA A 285 10.72 28.09 -21.41
N ALA A 286 11.50 27.70 -20.40
CA ALA A 286 12.31 26.47 -20.43
C ALA A 286 11.45 25.20 -20.57
N ALA A 287 10.26 25.15 -19.96
CA ALA A 287 9.34 24.02 -20.10
C ALA A 287 8.68 23.95 -21.49
N MET A 288 8.29 25.10 -22.04
CA MET A 288 7.68 25.20 -23.37
C MET A 288 8.66 24.80 -24.47
N SER A 289 9.90 25.31 -24.42
CA SER A 289 10.93 24.98 -25.41
C SER A 289 11.27 23.49 -25.42
N ARG A 290 11.38 22.85 -24.25
CA ARG A 290 11.60 21.39 -24.15
C ARG A 290 10.43 20.59 -24.72
N THR A 291 9.20 21.03 -24.45
CA THR A 291 8.00 20.38 -24.98
C THR A 291 7.94 20.49 -26.50
N GLN A 292 8.29 21.66 -27.05
CA GLN A 292 8.33 21.90 -28.49
C GLN A 292 9.38 21.01 -29.16
N LEU A 293 10.60 20.94 -28.63
CA LEU A 293 11.65 20.04 -29.13
C LEU A 293 11.18 18.57 -29.12
N SER A 294 10.65 18.09 -28.00
CA SER A 294 10.19 16.68 -27.89
C SER A 294 9.05 16.34 -28.84
N ARG A 295 8.10 17.27 -29.07
CA ARG A 295 7.03 17.08 -30.06
C ARG A 295 7.58 17.02 -31.47
N THR A 296 8.50 17.91 -31.82
CA THR A 296 9.11 17.95 -33.15
C THR A 296 10.00 16.73 -33.43
N GLU A 297 10.79 16.27 -32.44
CA GLU A 297 11.58 15.04 -32.55
C GLU A 297 10.69 13.81 -32.81
N LYS A 298 9.54 13.71 -32.13
CA LYS A 298 8.56 12.64 -32.39
C LYS A 298 7.89 12.76 -33.76
N ALA A 299 7.67 13.98 -34.25
CA ALA A 299 7.04 14.22 -35.54
C ALA A 299 7.97 13.87 -36.72
N PHE A 300 9.28 14.06 -36.57
CA PHE A 300 10.26 13.81 -37.64
C PHE A 300 10.77 12.36 -37.70
N GLY A 301 10.55 11.57 -36.65
CA GLY A 301 10.92 10.14 -36.64
C GLY A 301 12.43 9.90 -36.71
N ASP A 302 12.81 8.68 -37.12
CA ASP A 302 14.19 8.19 -36.96
C ASP A 302 15.17 8.66 -38.07
N ALA A 303 14.67 9.25 -39.16
CA ALA A 303 15.47 9.67 -40.31
C ALA A 303 15.05 11.07 -40.84
N PRO A 304 15.33 12.16 -40.09
CA PRO A 304 14.99 13.51 -40.51
C PRO A 304 15.80 13.97 -41.74
N THR A 305 15.16 14.70 -42.64
CA THR A 305 15.82 15.36 -43.79
C THR A 305 16.80 16.44 -43.34
N ALA A 306 17.67 16.92 -44.23
CA ALA A 306 18.65 17.97 -43.90
C ALA A 306 17.98 19.25 -43.33
N ASP A 307 16.85 19.66 -43.90
CA ASP A 307 16.08 20.81 -43.42
C ASP A 307 15.44 20.55 -42.05
N GLN A 308 14.94 19.34 -41.83
CA GLN A 308 14.39 18.92 -40.53
C GLN A 308 15.49 18.84 -39.46
N GLN A 309 16.70 18.43 -39.83
CA GLN A 309 17.86 18.44 -38.95
C GLN A 309 18.26 19.86 -38.54
N ALA A 310 18.25 20.81 -39.49
CA ALA A 310 18.48 22.22 -39.20
C ALA A 310 17.43 22.78 -38.22
N GLN A 311 16.15 22.45 -38.43
CA GLN A 311 15.06 22.85 -37.54
C GLN A 311 15.18 22.26 -36.13
N LEU A 312 15.59 20.99 -36.00
CA LEU A 312 15.88 20.38 -34.70
C LEU A 312 17.08 21.03 -34.01
N ALA A 313 18.11 21.43 -34.75
CA ALA A 313 19.27 22.13 -34.19
C ALA A 313 18.87 23.50 -33.62
N GLU A 314 18.01 24.25 -34.31
CA GLU A 314 17.49 25.53 -33.83
C GLU A 314 16.66 25.38 -32.54
N LEU A 315 15.78 24.37 -32.49
CA LEU A 315 14.98 24.08 -31.30
C LEU A 315 15.84 23.65 -30.11
N ARG A 316 16.92 22.90 -30.34
CA ARG A 316 17.90 22.55 -29.29
C ARG A 316 18.61 23.79 -28.75
N ALA A 317 19.05 24.69 -29.63
CA ALA A 317 19.65 25.97 -29.23
C ALA A 317 18.65 26.87 -28.46
N ALA A 318 17.36 26.80 -28.79
CA ALA A 318 16.32 27.52 -28.04
C ALA A 318 16.12 26.96 -26.62
N VAL A 319 16.15 25.63 -26.45
CA VAL A 319 16.11 24.98 -25.13
C VAL A 319 17.30 25.39 -24.29
N GLU A 320 18.50 25.39 -24.87
CA GLU A 320 19.73 25.75 -24.16
C GLU A 320 19.71 27.20 -23.68
N ARG A 321 19.32 28.16 -24.54
CA ARG A 321 19.16 29.57 -24.17
C ARG A 321 18.13 29.78 -23.05
N ALA A 322 16.98 29.10 -23.13
CA ALA A 322 15.94 29.21 -22.10
C ALA A 322 16.38 28.61 -20.76
N GLN A 323 17.17 27.54 -20.78
CA GLN A 323 17.73 26.93 -19.57
C GLN A 323 18.83 27.81 -18.95
N GLN A 324 19.75 28.35 -19.76
CA GLN A 324 20.79 29.28 -19.28
C GLN A 324 20.19 30.53 -18.60
N HIS A 325 19.09 31.07 -19.16
CA HIS A 325 18.37 32.19 -18.55
C HIS A 325 17.68 31.82 -17.24
N LEU A 326 17.15 30.60 -17.13
CA LEU A 326 16.58 30.10 -15.87
C LEU A 326 17.68 29.90 -14.81
N ASP A 327 18.79 29.29 -15.18
CA ASP A 327 19.89 28.99 -14.28
C ASP A 327 20.54 30.27 -13.74
N SER A 328 20.68 31.31 -14.57
CA SER A 328 21.20 32.63 -14.15
C SER A 328 20.29 33.32 -13.13
N LEU A 329 18.96 33.20 -13.28
CA LEU A 329 17.99 33.72 -12.33
C LEU A 329 17.89 32.88 -11.04
N GLN A 330 18.28 31.60 -11.07
CA GLN A 330 18.31 30.72 -9.90
C GLN A 330 19.61 30.80 -9.10
N GLY A 331 20.62 31.54 -9.59
CA GLY A 331 21.93 31.61 -8.95
C GLY A 331 22.64 30.24 -8.91
N ILE A 332 22.26 29.31 -9.78
CA ILE A 332 22.92 28.01 -9.91
C ILE A 332 24.18 28.26 -10.75
N PRO A 333 25.39 28.06 -10.22
CA PRO A 333 26.58 28.09 -11.05
C PRO A 333 26.40 27.05 -12.15
N VAL A 334 26.54 27.46 -13.41
CA VAL A 334 26.44 26.58 -14.58
C VAL A 334 27.27 25.35 -14.28
N ALA A 335 26.59 24.22 -14.02
CA ALA A 335 27.27 22.97 -13.74
C ALA A 335 28.16 22.69 -14.96
N ALA A 336 29.44 22.42 -14.71
CA ALA A 336 30.38 22.06 -15.76
C ALA A 336 29.70 21.00 -16.66
N PRO A 337 29.76 21.15 -17.99
CA PRO A 337 29.13 20.20 -18.89
C PRO A 337 29.53 18.79 -18.47
N ALA A 338 28.55 17.89 -18.40
CA ALA A 338 28.78 16.48 -18.11
C ALA A 338 30.01 16.03 -18.91
N SER A 339 31.00 15.45 -18.23
CA SER A 339 32.26 15.07 -18.90
C SER A 339 31.94 14.26 -20.16
N ALA A 340 32.80 14.34 -21.19
CA ALA A 340 32.58 13.59 -22.42
C ALA A 340 32.27 12.10 -22.15
N GLY A 341 32.84 11.52 -21.09
CA GLY A 341 32.54 10.18 -20.59
C GLY A 341 31.11 9.98 -20.08
N GLU A 342 30.53 10.94 -19.33
CA GLU A 342 29.13 10.85 -18.87
C GLU A 342 28.12 10.99 -20.01
N ALA A 343 28.39 11.85 -20.99
CA ALA A 343 27.56 11.99 -22.18
C ALA A 343 27.61 10.72 -23.05
N ASN A 344 28.79 10.10 -23.18
CA ASN A 344 28.97 8.82 -23.87
C ASN A 344 28.22 7.68 -23.18
N LEU A 345 28.30 7.60 -21.85
CA LEU A 345 27.59 6.60 -21.06
C LEU A 345 26.07 6.71 -21.22
N LYS A 346 25.52 7.94 -21.19
CA LYS A 346 24.08 8.15 -21.40
C LYS A 346 23.65 7.72 -22.81
N ARG A 347 24.42 8.07 -23.85
CA ARG A 347 24.14 7.66 -25.23
C ARG A 347 24.17 6.14 -25.40
N ALA A 348 25.14 5.46 -24.80
CA ALA A 348 25.25 4.00 -24.86
C ALA A 348 24.08 3.30 -24.15
N LYS A 349 23.62 3.82 -22.99
CA LYS A 349 22.44 3.30 -22.29
C LYS A 349 21.16 3.40 -23.11
N ILE A 350 20.95 4.54 -23.77
CA ILE A 350 19.80 4.76 -24.65
C ILE A 350 19.87 3.81 -25.85
N ALA A 351 21.04 3.69 -26.49
CA ALA A 351 21.23 2.78 -27.63
C ALA A 351 20.91 1.32 -27.27
N LEU A 352 21.39 0.85 -26.11
CA LEU A 352 21.09 -0.50 -25.62
C LEU A 352 19.59 -0.72 -25.40
N ALA A 353 18.90 0.24 -24.77
CA ALA A 353 17.46 0.15 -24.54
C ALA A 353 16.68 0.08 -25.85
N SER A 354 17.03 0.90 -26.85
CA SER A 354 16.41 0.88 -28.18
C SER A 354 16.63 -0.46 -28.89
N ARG A 355 17.86 -1.01 -28.90
CA ARG A 355 18.14 -2.29 -29.56
C ARG A 355 17.42 -3.48 -28.90
N ARG A 356 17.24 -3.45 -27.58
CA ARG A 356 16.42 -4.43 -26.86
C ARG A 356 14.94 -4.34 -27.27
N ALA A 357 14.41 -3.12 -27.41
CA ALA A 357 13.03 -2.90 -27.82
C ALA A 357 12.77 -3.34 -29.26
N GLU A 358 13.70 -3.05 -30.18
CA GLU A 358 13.64 -3.48 -31.58
C GLU A 358 13.64 -5.00 -31.72
N LEU A 359 14.59 -5.70 -31.06
CA LEU A 359 14.66 -7.16 -31.09
C LEU A 359 13.37 -7.79 -30.55
N LYS A 360 12.90 -7.33 -29.39
CA LYS A 360 11.65 -7.82 -28.78
C LYS A 360 10.43 -7.58 -29.67
N SER A 361 10.36 -6.44 -30.34
CA SER A 361 9.29 -6.10 -31.28
C SER A 361 9.30 -7.02 -32.51
N ALA A 362 10.48 -7.32 -33.05
CA ALA A 362 10.65 -8.24 -34.18
C ALA A 362 10.26 -9.68 -33.80
N GLU A 363 10.68 -10.14 -32.61
CA GLU A 363 10.32 -11.46 -32.08
C GLU A 363 8.79 -11.59 -31.90
N GLN A 364 8.13 -10.56 -31.37
CA GLN A 364 6.67 -10.55 -31.19
C GLN A 364 5.90 -10.55 -32.51
N LYS A 365 6.48 -10.02 -33.58
CA LYS A 365 5.89 -10.00 -34.93
C LYS A 365 6.16 -11.29 -35.71
N GLY A 366 6.86 -12.26 -35.12
CA GLY A 366 7.19 -13.53 -35.78
C GLY A 366 8.22 -13.38 -36.91
N ALA A 367 9.13 -12.41 -36.80
CA ALA A 367 10.20 -12.22 -37.78
C ALA A 367 11.05 -13.49 -37.95
N SER A 368 11.51 -13.74 -39.17
CA SER A 368 12.33 -14.90 -39.52
C SER A 368 13.72 -14.82 -38.88
N GLU A 369 14.40 -15.97 -38.78
CA GLU A 369 15.75 -16.01 -38.21
C GLU A 369 16.75 -15.14 -38.98
N ALA A 370 16.55 -14.98 -40.29
CA ALA A 370 17.34 -14.07 -41.12
C ALA A 370 17.14 -12.58 -40.74
N GLU A 371 15.97 -12.21 -40.24
CA GLU A 371 15.66 -10.86 -39.76
C GLU A 371 16.08 -10.63 -38.30
N LEU A 372 16.07 -11.67 -37.47
CA LEU A 372 16.48 -11.61 -36.07
C LEU A 372 18.00 -11.59 -35.88
N ALA A 373 18.75 -12.31 -36.72
CA ALA A 373 20.21 -12.36 -36.68
C ALA A 373 20.91 -10.98 -36.65
N PRO A 374 20.58 -10.01 -37.55
CA PRO A 374 21.19 -8.68 -37.52
C PRO A 374 20.80 -7.88 -36.26
N LEU A 375 19.57 -8.03 -35.74
CA LEU A 375 19.12 -7.36 -34.53
C LEU A 375 19.85 -7.87 -33.28
N ARG A 376 20.09 -9.19 -33.19
CA ARG A 376 20.91 -9.78 -32.12
C ARG A 376 22.35 -9.30 -32.18
N LYS A 377 22.94 -9.21 -33.38
CA LYS A 377 24.28 -8.65 -33.58
C LYS A 377 24.35 -7.18 -33.16
N ALA A 378 23.34 -6.39 -33.50
CA ALA A 378 23.26 -4.98 -33.12
C ALA A 378 23.08 -4.80 -31.60
N LEU A 379 22.32 -5.67 -30.93
CA LEU A 379 22.20 -5.71 -29.48
C LEU A 379 23.54 -6.01 -28.81
N ALA A 380 24.25 -7.04 -29.27
CA ALA A 380 25.58 -7.40 -28.74
C ALA A 380 26.59 -6.25 -28.92
N ALA A 381 26.57 -5.57 -30.07
CA ALA A 381 27.41 -4.39 -30.29
C ALA A 381 27.07 -3.23 -29.33
N ALA A 382 25.79 -3.01 -29.04
CA ALA A 382 25.35 -1.99 -28.09
C ALA A 382 25.74 -2.34 -26.64
N GLU A 383 25.75 -3.62 -26.26
CA GLU A 383 26.22 -4.09 -24.95
C GLU A 383 27.73 -3.84 -24.80
N THR A 384 28.53 -4.21 -25.79
CA THR A 384 29.97 -3.91 -25.81
C THR A 384 30.25 -2.41 -25.74
N ALA A 385 29.48 -1.59 -26.47
CA ALA A 385 29.61 -0.14 -26.44
C ALA A 385 29.22 0.47 -25.08
N LEU A 386 28.24 -0.11 -24.39
CA LEU A 386 27.89 0.31 -23.03
C LEU A 386 29.01 0.01 -22.05
N HIS A 387 29.58 -1.20 -22.08
CA HIS A 387 30.71 -1.54 -21.21
C HIS A 387 31.91 -0.61 -21.44
N ALA A 388 32.29 -0.37 -22.71
CA ALA A 388 33.35 0.58 -23.02
C ALA A 388 33.04 2.01 -22.54
N ALA A 389 31.76 2.43 -22.60
CA ALA A 389 31.34 3.74 -22.11
C ALA A 389 31.27 3.81 -20.57
N GLU A 390 30.98 2.70 -19.88
CA GLU A 390 31.03 2.58 -18.43
C GLU A 390 32.46 2.72 -17.92
N ASP A 391 33.39 1.98 -18.52
CA ASP A 391 34.83 2.04 -18.22
C ASP A 391 35.39 3.44 -18.46
N ALA A 392 34.99 4.09 -19.55
CA ALA A 392 35.41 5.45 -19.90
C ALA A 392 34.68 6.57 -19.11
N SER A 393 33.64 6.24 -18.32
CA SER A 393 32.82 7.25 -17.63
C SER A 393 33.42 7.80 -16.34
N GLY A 394 34.40 7.09 -15.76
CA GLY A 394 34.97 7.42 -14.45
C GLY A 394 34.02 7.22 -13.26
N LYS A 395 32.83 6.63 -13.45
CA LYS A 395 31.90 6.30 -12.37
C LYS A 395 32.24 4.95 -11.75
N GLN A 396 32.32 4.90 -10.42
CA GLN A 396 32.42 3.61 -9.74
C GLN A 396 31.16 2.77 -9.96
N PRO A 397 31.30 1.46 -10.25
CA PRO A 397 30.15 0.57 -10.38
C PRO A 397 29.40 0.45 -9.04
N PRO A 398 28.06 0.33 -9.07
CA PRO A 398 27.28 0.11 -7.85
C PRO A 398 27.62 -1.25 -7.23
N ASN A 399 27.68 -1.30 -5.90
CA ASN A 399 27.90 -2.54 -5.17
C ASN A 399 26.64 -3.42 -5.21
N LEU A 400 26.59 -4.39 -6.13
CA LEU A 400 25.46 -5.30 -6.31
C LEU A 400 25.67 -6.61 -5.53
N GLN A 401 24.85 -6.86 -4.51
CA GLN A 401 24.74 -8.18 -3.89
C GLN A 401 23.78 -9.06 -4.70
N ARG A 402 24.28 -10.15 -5.31
CA ARG A 402 23.44 -11.13 -6.01
C ARG A 402 22.80 -12.08 -5.01
N VAL A 403 21.48 -12.24 -5.13
CA VAL A 403 20.73 -13.32 -4.49
C VAL A 403 20.29 -14.26 -5.61
N ASP A 404 20.79 -15.49 -5.62
CA ASP A 404 20.50 -16.45 -6.68
C ASP A 404 19.05 -16.93 -6.60
N LYS A 405 18.17 -16.30 -7.37
CA LYS A 405 16.85 -16.85 -7.70
C LYS A 405 16.93 -17.52 -9.06
N ARG A 406 16.66 -18.83 -9.10
CA ARG A 406 16.66 -19.60 -10.34
C ARG A 406 15.59 -19.05 -11.29
N PRO A 407 15.87 -18.86 -12.60
CA PRO A 407 14.90 -18.37 -13.55
C PRO A 407 13.70 -19.34 -13.65
N ILE A 408 12.48 -18.79 -13.61
CA ILE A 408 11.27 -19.59 -13.87
C ILE A 408 11.19 -19.80 -15.39
N ASP A 409 11.47 -21.01 -15.84
CA ASP A 409 11.38 -21.38 -17.24
C ASP A 409 9.91 -21.32 -17.74
N PRO A 410 9.67 -21.08 -19.05
CA PRO A 410 8.33 -21.02 -19.63
C PRO A 410 7.44 -22.26 -19.35
N ALA A 411 8.01 -23.46 -19.31
CA ALA A 411 7.31 -24.71 -19.00
C ALA A 411 6.84 -24.71 -17.54
N LEU A 412 7.72 -24.38 -16.58
CA LEU A 412 7.32 -24.23 -15.18
C LEU A 412 6.26 -23.14 -14.99
N ARG A 413 6.33 -22.05 -15.76
CA ARG A 413 5.30 -20.99 -15.75
C ARG A 413 3.96 -21.51 -16.28
N ALA A 414 3.97 -22.27 -17.37
CA ALA A 414 2.75 -22.86 -17.94
C ALA A 414 2.10 -23.84 -16.97
N ILE A 415 2.90 -24.71 -16.32
CA ILE A 415 2.40 -25.66 -15.32
C ILE A 415 1.80 -24.95 -14.11
N LYS A 416 2.46 -23.91 -13.58
CA LYS A 416 1.92 -23.09 -12.48
C LYS A 416 0.64 -22.37 -12.87
N THR A 417 0.55 -21.94 -14.13
CA THR A 417 -0.65 -21.30 -14.67
C THR A 417 -1.79 -22.31 -14.76
N GLU A 418 -1.57 -23.48 -15.35
CA GLU A 418 -2.58 -24.55 -15.43
C GLU A 418 -3.04 -25.02 -14.04
N LEU A 419 -2.13 -25.14 -13.08
CA LEU A 419 -2.48 -25.46 -11.71
C LEU A 419 -3.44 -24.42 -11.10
N ALA A 420 -3.16 -23.13 -11.31
CA ALA A 420 -4.02 -22.05 -10.83
C ALA A 420 -5.41 -22.09 -11.48
N TYR A 421 -5.49 -22.33 -12.80
CA TYR A 421 -6.77 -22.44 -13.51
C TYR A 421 -7.56 -23.68 -13.09
N ALA A 422 -6.91 -24.84 -12.95
CA ALA A 422 -7.57 -26.08 -12.52
C ALA A 422 -8.15 -25.96 -11.10
N ARG A 423 -7.45 -25.28 -10.17
CA ARG A 423 -7.97 -24.98 -8.83
C ARG A 423 -9.16 -24.03 -8.87
N ALA A 424 -9.08 -22.97 -9.68
CA ALA A 424 -10.16 -21.99 -9.81
C ALA A 424 -11.43 -22.62 -10.39
N ASP A 425 -11.31 -23.48 -11.41
CA ASP A 425 -12.43 -24.16 -12.06
C ASP A 425 -13.10 -25.17 -11.13
N LEU A 426 -12.32 -25.97 -10.40
CA LEU A 426 -12.85 -26.89 -9.38
C LEU A 426 -13.60 -26.12 -8.29
N GLY A 427 -12.99 -25.07 -7.73
CA GLY A 427 -13.63 -24.26 -6.70
C GLY A 427 -14.90 -23.54 -7.21
N LYS A 428 -14.98 -23.21 -8.50
CA LYS A 428 -16.21 -22.63 -9.10
C LYS A 428 -17.33 -23.67 -9.18
N LEU A 429 -17.01 -24.89 -9.59
CA LEU A 429 -17.98 -25.98 -9.65
C LEU A 429 -18.46 -26.40 -8.25
N GLU A 430 -17.57 -26.49 -7.27
CA GLU A 430 -17.93 -26.87 -5.89
C GLU A 430 -18.83 -25.85 -5.19
N ARG A 431 -18.82 -24.58 -5.61
CA ARG A 431 -19.73 -23.53 -5.11
C ARG A 431 -21.11 -23.55 -5.76
N GLN A 432 -21.32 -24.28 -6.86
CA GLN A 432 -22.62 -24.37 -7.51
C GLN A 432 -23.47 -25.44 -6.80
N SER A 433 -24.65 -25.03 -6.30
CA SER A 433 -25.57 -25.89 -5.54
C SER A 433 -26.16 -27.06 -6.33
N ALA A 434 -25.96 -27.10 -7.65
CA ALA A 434 -26.41 -28.16 -8.56
C ALA A 434 -25.30 -28.51 -9.58
N ALA A 435 -24.04 -28.57 -9.14
CA ALA A 435 -22.94 -28.96 -10.01
C ALA A 435 -23.08 -30.41 -10.48
N ASP A 436 -22.94 -30.64 -11.78
CA ASP A 436 -22.91 -31.97 -12.38
C ASP A 436 -21.78 -32.81 -11.75
N PRO A 437 -22.08 -33.98 -11.15
CA PRO A 437 -21.08 -34.87 -10.58
C PRO A 437 -19.97 -35.26 -11.56
N ALA A 438 -20.29 -35.39 -12.86
CA ALA A 438 -19.29 -35.69 -13.88
C ALA A 438 -18.34 -34.51 -14.12
N ALA A 439 -18.85 -33.27 -14.12
CA ALA A 439 -18.04 -32.07 -14.25
C ALA A 439 -17.10 -31.87 -13.04
N LEU A 440 -17.58 -32.17 -11.83
CA LEU A 440 -16.75 -32.16 -10.62
C LEU A 440 -15.64 -33.21 -10.65
N ALA A 441 -15.95 -34.43 -11.10
CA ALA A 441 -14.95 -35.48 -11.27
C ALA A 441 -13.86 -35.09 -12.27
N ASN A 442 -14.25 -34.54 -13.42
CA ASN A 442 -13.31 -34.07 -14.45
C ASN A 442 -12.42 -32.91 -13.96
N ALA A 443 -12.98 -31.98 -13.18
CA ALA A 443 -12.21 -30.87 -12.61
C ALA A 443 -11.20 -31.34 -11.55
N ARG A 444 -11.56 -32.33 -10.73
CA ARG A 444 -10.64 -32.97 -9.78
C ARG A 444 -9.51 -33.70 -10.51
N GLU A 445 -9.81 -34.41 -11.58
CA GLU A 445 -8.80 -35.09 -12.39
C GLU A 445 -7.83 -34.08 -13.05
N ARG A 446 -8.35 -32.97 -13.60
CA ARG A 446 -7.53 -31.90 -14.18
C ARG A 446 -6.60 -31.27 -13.13
N LEU A 447 -7.08 -31.03 -11.92
CA LEU A 447 -6.28 -30.54 -10.81
C LEU A 447 -5.16 -31.52 -10.46
N ALA A 448 -5.50 -32.80 -10.24
CA ALA A 448 -4.53 -33.84 -9.93
C ALA A 448 -3.45 -34.00 -11.02
N LYS A 449 -3.82 -33.82 -12.29
CA LYS A 449 -2.87 -33.82 -13.41
C LYS A 449 -1.90 -32.63 -13.36
N ALA A 450 -2.40 -31.42 -13.07
CA ALA A 450 -1.56 -30.23 -12.96
C ALA A 450 -0.61 -30.29 -11.74
N GLU A 451 -1.07 -30.88 -10.63
CA GLU A 451 -0.26 -31.09 -9.42
C GLU A 451 0.88 -32.09 -9.65
N ARG A 452 0.60 -33.21 -10.33
CA ARG A 452 1.64 -34.17 -10.74
C ARG A 452 2.67 -33.54 -11.66
N ALA A 453 2.25 -32.76 -12.66
CA ALA A 453 3.16 -32.07 -13.57
C ALA A 453 4.07 -31.06 -12.85
N LEU A 454 3.57 -30.37 -11.81
CA LEU A 454 4.40 -29.46 -11.00
C LEU A 454 5.38 -30.22 -10.09
N ALA A 455 4.95 -31.35 -9.54
CA ALA A 455 5.80 -32.22 -8.73
C ALA A 455 6.94 -32.82 -9.56
N GLU A 456 6.68 -33.26 -10.80
CA GLU A 456 7.69 -33.80 -11.72
C GLU A 456 8.74 -32.76 -12.15
N GLN A 457 8.39 -31.47 -12.17
CA GLN A 457 9.32 -30.38 -12.46
C GLN A 457 10.06 -29.83 -11.24
N SER A 458 9.66 -30.23 -10.04
CA SER A 458 10.31 -29.87 -8.79
C SER A 458 11.24 -31.01 -8.40
N PRO A 459 12.58 -30.90 -8.56
CA PRO A 459 13.45 -31.98 -8.11
C PRO A 459 13.28 -32.17 -6.61
N SER A 460 13.22 -33.43 -6.17
CA SER A 460 13.36 -33.79 -4.76
C SER A 460 14.62 -33.10 -4.25
N SER A 461 14.43 -32.15 -3.34
CA SER A 461 15.53 -31.38 -2.74
C SER A 461 16.36 -32.25 -1.81
#